data_AF-A0A8J4XBH7-F1
#
_entry.id   AF-A0A8J4XBH7-F1
#
_cell.length_a   1.000
_cell.length_b   1.000
_cell.length_c   1.000
_cell.angle_alpha   90.00
_cell.angle_beta   90.00
_cell.angle_gamma   90.00
#
_symmetry.space_group_name_H-M   'P 1'
#
loop_
_entity.id
_entity.type
_entity.pdbx_description
1 polymer ?
#
loop_
_entity_poly.entity_id
_entity_poly.type
_entity_poly.pdbx_seq_one_letter_code
_entity_poly.pdbx_strand_id
1 'polypeptide(L)'
;MQFPGRRKKVTLSQQNELYSHCLQFYCQPPLENISLSEFEGFAVDRLKLLKAVENLGVSYVKATDQYKKKLHTEFSNLGFPHKEEVDELSMNKNQPGPTEHEKRRKDHISHFILRLAYCQTEDLRRWFIQQEMDLFRYRFSELQSKHKTEFLHKNNLKYDTISADEKNNLREQLINSSYAVSGTTVAEQDFYKVPFQDALDLVRTRKVFLKGGYAYIPHQDIVTIVLNDFRTRLSKALALTARSLPAVQSDERLQPLLNHLSHAYVGQDYSIQKNIGKVSLEQIDPLSTKSFPPCMRQLHKALRENHHLRHGGRMQYGLFLKGIGLTLDQALQFWRSEFIKGKVDVDK
;
A
#
# COMPACT_ATOMS: atom_id res chain seq x y z
N MET A 1 -45.81 24.46 -19.34
CA MET A 1 -45.56 23.28 -18.49
C MET A 1 -44.12 23.34 -18.00
N GLN A 2 -43.89 23.77 -16.76
CA GLN A 2 -42.58 23.72 -16.11
C GLN A 2 -42.47 22.37 -15.37
N PHE A 3 -41.50 21.55 -15.75
CA PHE A 3 -41.15 20.34 -15.00
C PHE A 3 -40.19 20.71 -13.86
N PRO A 4 -40.42 20.27 -12.61
CA PRO A 4 -39.59 20.66 -11.49
C PRO A 4 -38.30 19.81 -11.46
N GLY A 5 -37.15 20.49 -11.39
CA GLY A 5 -35.85 19.88 -11.14
C GLY A 5 -35.72 19.37 -9.71
N ARG A 6 -35.97 18.08 -9.49
CA ARG A 6 -35.78 17.41 -8.19
C ARG A 6 -34.92 16.15 -8.36
N ARG A 7 -33.62 16.32 -8.64
CA ARG A 7 -32.66 15.17 -8.61
C ARG A 7 -31.25 15.47 -8.10
N LYS A 8 -30.84 16.73 -7.86
CA LYS A 8 -29.47 17.04 -7.39
C LYS A 8 -29.27 17.10 -5.87
N LYS A 9 -30.32 17.25 -5.05
CA LYS A 9 -30.17 17.39 -3.59
C LYS A 9 -30.03 16.06 -2.82
N VAL A 10 -30.50 14.94 -3.35
CA VAL A 10 -30.48 13.63 -2.65
C VAL A 10 -29.13 12.93 -2.78
N THR A 11 -28.38 13.20 -3.86
CA THR A 11 -27.08 12.56 -4.12
C THR A 11 -25.98 13.10 -3.21
N LEU A 12 -25.99 14.41 -2.94
CA LEU A 12 -25.02 15.07 -2.05
C LEU A 12 -25.13 14.60 -0.59
N SER A 13 -26.35 14.31 -0.10
CA SER A 13 -26.55 13.78 1.26
C SER A 13 -26.03 12.35 1.41
N GLN A 14 -26.21 11.50 0.39
CA GLN A 14 -25.67 10.12 0.40
C GLN A 14 -24.15 10.08 0.25
N GLN A 15 -23.54 11.00 -0.49
CA GLN A 15 -22.09 11.09 -0.65
C GLN A 15 -21.39 11.52 0.65
N ASN A 16 -21.98 12.44 1.42
CA ASN A 16 -21.44 12.85 2.72
C ASN A 16 -21.50 11.74 3.78
N GLU A 17 -22.50 10.85 3.75
CA GLU A 17 -22.55 9.67 4.63
C GLU A 17 -21.47 8.63 4.28
N LEU A 18 -21.16 8.50 2.98
CA LEU A 18 -20.17 7.55 2.47
C LEU A 18 -18.76 7.83 3.02
N TYR A 19 -18.42 9.12 3.17
CA TYR A 19 -17.09 9.59 3.60
C TYR A 19 -17.08 10.16 5.02
N SER A 20 -17.97 9.69 5.89
CA SER A 20 -18.10 10.22 7.26
C SER A 20 -16.88 9.95 8.15
N HIS A 21 -16.07 8.92 7.85
CA HIS A 21 -14.97 8.47 8.70
C HIS A 21 -13.69 8.28 7.87
N CYS A 22 -12.52 8.58 8.44
CA CYS A 22 -11.22 8.50 7.73
C CYS A 22 -10.73 7.06 7.49
N LEU A 23 -11.31 6.08 8.19
CA LEU A 23 -11.07 4.65 8.01
C LEU A 23 -12.34 3.96 7.51
N GLN A 24 -12.21 3.06 6.53
CA GLN A 24 -13.32 2.35 5.90
C GLN A 24 -12.97 0.88 5.67
N PHE A 25 -13.96 -0.01 5.70
CA PHE A 25 -13.82 -1.41 5.25
C PHE A 25 -13.99 -1.61 3.75
N TYR A 26 -14.26 -0.54 2.99
CA TYR A 26 -14.46 -0.58 1.54
C TYR A 26 -15.52 -1.62 1.10
N CYS A 27 -16.67 -1.61 1.78
CA CYS A 27 -17.76 -2.56 1.55
C CYS A 27 -18.62 -2.19 0.34
N GLN A 28 -18.93 -0.91 0.16
CA GLN A 28 -19.81 -0.42 -0.91
C GLN A 28 -18.97 0.14 -2.06
N PRO A 29 -19.20 -0.27 -3.31
CA PRO A 29 -18.46 0.28 -4.44
C PRO A 29 -18.83 1.76 -4.69
N PRO A 30 -17.86 2.59 -5.14
CA PRO A 30 -18.16 3.96 -5.55
C PRO A 30 -19.07 3.95 -6.78
N LEU A 31 -20.15 4.74 -6.74
CA LEU A 31 -21.13 4.88 -7.83
C LEU A 31 -20.87 6.12 -8.70
N GLU A 32 -19.77 6.82 -8.44
CA GLU A 32 -19.40 8.05 -9.13
C GLU A 32 -18.63 7.74 -10.42
N ASN A 33 -18.88 8.53 -11.46
CA ASN A 33 -18.10 8.48 -12.69
C ASN A 33 -16.86 9.37 -12.56
N ILE A 34 -15.70 8.86 -12.96
CA ILE A 34 -14.43 9.58 -12.94
C ILE A 34 -13.81 9.63 -14.33
N SER A 35 -12.95 10.62 -14.58
CA SER A 35 -12.17 10.68 -15.81
C SER A 35 -11.14 9.54 -15.89
N LEU A 36 -10.72 9.17 -17.10
CA LEU A 36 -9.68 8.13 -17.27
C LEU A 36 -8.34 8.56 -16.66
N SER A 37 -8.01 9.86 -16.73
CA SER A 37 -6.81 10.43 -16.10
C SER A 37 -6.86 10.35 -14.57
N GLU A 38 -8.02 10.62 -13.95
CA GLU A 38 -8.19 10.41 -12.51
C GLU A 38 -8.10 8.94 -12.14
N PHE A 39 -8.72 8.06 -12.94
CA PHE A 39 -8.67 6.62 -12.74
C PHE A 39 -7.22 6.12 -12.69
N GLU A 40 -6.41 6.50 -13.69
CA GLU A 40 -5.00 6.14 -13.75
C GLU A 40 -4.19 6.77 -12.60
N GLY A 41 -4.37 8.07 -12.35
CA GLY A 41 -3.67 8.78 -11.27
C GLY A 41 -3.95 8.16 -9.89
N PHE A 42 -5.21 7.84 -9.60
CA PHE A 42 -5.61 7.21 -8.34
C PHE A 42 -5.06 5.79 -8.19
N ALA A 43 -5.03 5.01 -9.28
CA ALA A 43 -4.44 3.69 -9.28
C ALA A 43 -2.94 3.74 -8.97
N VAL A 44 -2.21 4.61 -9.68
CA VAL A 44 -0.76 4.78 -9.52
C VAL A 44 -0.43 5.29 -8.11
N ASP A 45 -1.16 6.28 -7.60
CA ASP A 45 -0.88 6.84 -6.28
C ASP A 45 -1.14 5.84 -5.16
N ARG A 46 -2.22 5.04 -5.23
CA ARG A 46 -2.42 3.98 -4.24
C ARG A 46 -1.39 2.87 -4.37
N LEU A 47 -0.99 2.53 -5.59
CA LEU A 47 0.05 1.53 -5.79
C LEU A 47 1.39 2.00 -5.20
N LYS A 48 1.76 3.27 -5.37
CA LYS A 48 2.91 3.89 -4.67
C LYS A 48 2.80 3.72 -3.17
N LEU A 49 1.64 4.03 -2.60
CA LEU A 49 1.40 3.88 -1.17
C LEU A 49 1.59 2.43 -0.69
N LEU A 50 0.99 1.45 -1.37
CA LEU A 50 1.10 0.04 -0.99
C LEU A 50 2.54 -0.50 -1.17
N LYS A 51 3.26 -0.04 -2.20
CA LYS A 51 4.69 -0.35 -2.38
C LYS A 51 5.56 0.29 -1.31
N ALA A 52 5.23 1.50 -0.85
CA ALA A 52 5.90 2.12 0.29
C ALA A 52 5.65 1.33 1.58
N VAL A 53 4.42 0.86 1.82
CA VAL A 53 4.09 -0.02 2.95
C VAL A 53 4.93 -1.29 2.92
N GLU A 54 5.06 -1.93 1.76
CA GLU A 54 5.90 -3.11 1.54
C GLU A 54 7.37 -2.83 1.88
N ASN A 55 7.96 -1.80 1.25
CA ASN A 55 9.38 -1.45 1.42
C ASN A 55 9.72 -1.08 2.86
N LEU A 56 8.84 -0.31 3.53
CA LEU A 56 9.02 0.06 4.93
C LEU A 56 8.83 -1.15 5.86
N GLY A 57 7.94 -2.08 5.52
CA GLY A 57 7.73 -3.31 6.27
C GLY A 57 8.90 -4.28 6.23
N VAL A 58 9.72 -4.23 5.17
CA VAL A 58 10.98 -4.99 5.06
C VAL A 58 12.14 -4.25 5.74
N SER A 59 12.18 -2.92 5.61
CA SER A 59 13.31 -2.11 6.07
C SER A 59 13.25 -1.77 7.56
N TYR A 60 12.06 -1.78 8.17
CA TYR A 60 11.83 -1.38 9.55
C TYR A 60 10.92 -2.38 10.28
N VAL A 61 11.07 -2.46 11.59
CA VAL A 61 10.10 -3.16 12.44
C VAL A 61 8.81 -2.35 12.49
N LYS A 62 7.68 -3.01 12.21
CA LYS A 62 6.34 -2.42 12.28
C LYS A 62 6.10 -1.79 13.66
N ALA A 63 5.38 -0.67 13.68
CA ALA A 63 5.05 0.13 14.88
C ALA A 63 6.20 0.93 15.53
N THR A 64 7.42 0.90 14.98
CA THR A 64 8.49 1.82 15.40
C THR A 64 8.20 3.27 14.96
N ASP A 65 8.73 4.25 15.69
CA ASP A 65 8.53 5.66 15.36
C ASP A 65 9.10 6.04 13.99
N GLN A 66 10.21 5.42 13.59
CA GLN A 66 10.80 5.63 12.25
C GLN A 66 9.86 5.14 11.14
N TYR A 67 9.27 3.95 11.32
CA TYR A 67 8.26 3.40 10.40
C TYR A 67 7.06 4.35 10.30
N LYS A 68 6.51 4.79 11.44
CA LYS A 68 5.34 5.68 11.49
C LYS A 68 5.61 7.02 10.83
N LYS A 69 6.76 7.65 11.11
CA LYS A 69 7.13 8.95 10.53
C LYS A 69 7.32 8.87 9.02
N LYS A 70 8.02 7.84 8.51
CA LYS A 70 8.22 7.68 7.07
C LYS A 70 6.92 7.39 6.34
N LEU A 71 6.10 6.49 6.89
CA LEU A 71 4.80 6.17 6.31
C LEU A 71 3.89 7.41 6.30
N HIS A 72 3.88 8.19 7.38
CA HIS A 72 3.16 9.46 7.44
C HIS A 72 3.57 10.44 6.33
N THR A 73 4.87 10.58 6.07
CA THR A 73 5.37 11.44 4.98
C THR A 73 4.83 10.99 3.62
N GLU A 74 4.81 9.67 3.35
CA GLU A 74 4.26 9.13 2.10
C GLU A 74 2.75 9.40 1.95
N PHE A 75 1.99 9.26 3.04
CA PHE A 75 0.55 9.60 3.06
C PHE A 75 0.29 11.07 2.68
N SER A 76 1.04 11.97 3.30
CA SER A 76 0.90 13.41 3.08
C SER A 76 1.28 13.79 1.65
N ASN A 77 2.42 13.27 1.15
CA ASN A 77 2.89 13.53 -0.20
C ASN A 77 1.93 13.05 -1.28
N LEU A 78 1.27 11.90 -1.06
CA LEU A 78 0.33 11.31 -2.01
C LEU A 78 -1.12 11.81 -1.82
N GLY A 79 -1.39 12.65 -0.80
CA GLY A 79 -2.71 13.22 -0.55
C GLY A 79 -3.77 12.21 -0.10
N PHE A 80 -3.38 11.23 0.72
CA PHE A 80 -4.32 10.27 1.36
C PHE A 80 -4.75 10.74 2.75
N PRO A 81 -5.96 10.35 3.21
CA PRO A 81 -6.45 10.76 4.53
C PRO A 81 -5.63 10.08 5.62
N HIS A 82 -5.28 10.82 6.66
CA HIS A 82 -4.45 10.31 7.76
C HIS A 82 -5.04 10.62 9.15
N LYS A 83 -5.44 11.86 9.40
CA LYS A 83 -6.13 12.30 10.62
C LYS A 83 -7.23 13.27 10.25
N GLU A 84 -8.30 13.31 11.04
CA GLU A 84 -9.08 14.54 11.17
C GLU A 84 -8.10 15.58 11.71
N GLU A 85 -7.52 16.38 10.81
CA GLU A 85 -6.96 17.66 11.21
C GLU A 85 -8.08 18.35 11.98
N VAL A 86 -7.89 18.49 13.29
CA VAL A 86 -8.85 19.16 14.15
C VAL A 86 -9.16 20.49 13.48
N ASP A 87 -10.42 20.64 13.08
CA ASP A 87 -10.97 21.71 12.24
C ASP A 87 -10.82 23.11 12.87
N GLU A 88 -10.16 23.22 14.02
CA GLU A 88 -9.96 24.44 14.78
C GLU A 88 -8.81 25.32 14.24
N LEU A 89 -7.86 24.76 13.49
CA LEU A 89 -6.73 25.53 12.90
C LEU A 89 -6.86 25.74 11.38
N SER A 90 -7.83 25.09 10.71
CA SER A 90 -8.04 25.15 9.25
C SER A 90 -8.93 26.33 8.79
N MET A 91 -9.36 27.20 9.72
CA MET A 91 -10.09 28.45 9.42
C MET A 91 -9.27 29.49 8.62
N ASN A 92 -8.04 29.16 8.19
CA ASN A 92 -7.38 29.87 7.09
C ASN A 92 -7.75 29.23 5.74
N LYS A 93 -8.91 29.66 5.21
CA LYS A 93 -9.52 29.30 3.91
C LYS A 93 -8.68 29.59 2.64
N ASN A 94 -7.34 29.66 2.72
CA ASN A 94 -6.46 30.07 1.61
C ASN A 94 -5.33 29.06 1.28
N GLN A 95 -5.45 27.78 1.66
CA GLN A 95 -4.54 26.74 1.14
C GLN A 95 -5.17 26.05 -0.09
N PRO A 96 -4.50 25.99 -1.25
CA PRO A 96 -4.99 25.37 -2.48
C PRO A 96 -4.84 23.83 -2.45
N GLY A 97 -5.12 23.22 -1.30
CA GLY A 97 -4.98 21.77 -1.08
C GLY A 97 -6.31 21.02 -1.29
N PRO A 98 -6.27 19.72 -1.61
CA PRO A 98 -7.48 18.91 -1.67
C PRO A 98 -8.15 18.85 -0.30
N THR A 99 -9.47 19.04 -0.29
CA THR A 99 -10.31 18.93 0.90
C THR A 99 -10.22 17.53 1.52
N GLU A 100 -10.47 17.41 2.82
CA GLU A 100 -10.46 16.10 3.50
C GLU A 100 -11.44 15.10 2.86
N HIS A 101 -12.58 15.60 2.37
CA HIS A 101 -13.54 14.82 1.60
C HIS A 101 -12.92 14.27 0.30
N GLU A 102 -12.15 15.07 -0.45
CA GLU A 102 -11.47 14.62 -1.67
C GLU A 102 -10.39 13.57 -1.39
N LYS A 103 -9.65 13.71 -0.28
CA LYS A 103 -8.69 12.68 0.17
C LYS A 103 -9.40 11.35 0.46
N ARG A 104 -10.51 11.39 1.21
CA ARG A 104 -11.35 10.20 1.50
C ARG A 104 -11.95 9.59 0.22
N ARG A 105 -12.39 10.43 -0.72
CA ARG A 105 -12.86 10.01 -2.05
C ARG A 105 -11.77 9.28 -2.83
N LYS A 106 -10.57 9.87 -2.92
CA LYS A 106 -9.41 9.27 -3.58
C LYS A 106 -9.06 7.92 -2.96
N ASP A 107 -9.02 7.82 -1.63
CA ASP A 107 -8.74 6.57 -0.92
C ASP A 107 -9.75 5.47 -1.26
N HIS A 108 -11.03 5.80 -1.21
CA HIS A 108 -12.10 4.85 -1.50
C HIS A 108 -12.05 4.36 -2.95
N ILE A 109 -11.97 5.28 -3.92
CA ILE A 109 -11.99 4.94 -5.35
C ILE A 109 -10.73 4.15 -5.73
N SER A 110 -9.55 4.63 -5.31
CA SER A 110 -8.28 3.97 -5.62
C SER A 110 -8.23 2.52 -5.12
N HIS A 111 -8.81 2.23 -3.94
CA HIS A 111 -8.90 0.86 -3.42
C HIS A 111 -9.68 -0.04 -4.37
N PHE A 112 -10.85 0.40 -4.83
CA PHE A 112 -11.68 -0.38 -5.75
C PHE A 112 -11.05 -0.52 -7.14
N ILE A 113 -10.31 0.49 -7.62
CA ILE A 113 -9.56 0.39 -8.87
C ILE A 113 -8.50 -0.71 -8.77
N LEU A 114 -7.69 -0.72 -7.70
CA LEU A 114 -6.66 -1.75 -7.55
C LEU A 114 -7.23 -3.15 -7.36
N ARG A 115 -8.46 -3.32 -6.84
CA ARG A 115 -9.12 -4.64 -6.83
C ARG A 115 -9.25 -5.24 -8.23
N LEU A 116 -9.46 -4.44 -9.27
CA LEU A 116 -9.55 -4.93 -10.64
C LEU A 116 -8.22 -5.52 -11.13
N ALA A 117 -7.10 -4.87 -10.80
CA ALA A 117 -5.77 -5.33 -11.20
C ALA A 117 -5.31 -6.54 -10.36
N TYR A 118 -5.50 -6.47 -9.04
CA TYR A 118 -4.94 -7.46 -8.11
C TYR A 118 -5.84 -8.67 -7.83
N CYS A 119 -7.02 -8.78 -8.47
CA CYS A 119 -7.87 -9.96 -8.34
C CYS A 119 -7.50 -11.12 -9.29
N GLN A 120 -6.63 -10.88 -10.28
CA GLN A 120 -6.35 -11.80 -11.39
C GLN A 120 -5.71 -13.12 -10.94
N THR A 121 -4.59 -13.08 -10.22
CA THR A 121 -3.87 -14.27 -9.75
C THR A 121 -3.92 -14.38 -8.23
N GLU A 122 -3.67 -15.58 -7.69
CA GLU A 122 -3.61 -15.74 -6.24
C GLU A 122 -2.47 -14.95 -5.60
N ASP A 123 -1.32 -14.87 -6.25
CA ASP A 123 -0.15 -14.16 -5.71
C ASP A 123 -0.42 -12.66 -5.62
N LEU A 124 -1.05 -12.07 -6.64
CA LEU A 124 -1.47 -10.67 -6.62
C LEU A 124 -2.51 -10.42 -5.52
N ARG A 125 -3.48 -11.34 -5.35
CA ARG A 125 -4.47 -11.24 -4.26
C ARG A 125 -3.81 -11.29 -2.89
N ARG A 126 -2.90 -12.22 -2.67
CA ARG A 126 -2.16 -12.38 -1.40
C ARG A 126 -1.35 -11.13 -1.09
N TRP A 127 -0.62 -10.61 -2.09
CA TRP A 127 0.17 -9.39 -1.94
C TRP A 127 -0.72 -8.19 -1.59
N PHE A 128 -1.79 -7.96 -2.35
CA PHE A 128 -2.68 -6.82 -2.15
C PHE A 128 -3.37 -6.87 -0.79
N ILE A 129 -3.90 -8.03 -0.39
CA ILE A 129 -4.49 -8.22 0.94
C ILE A 129 -3.46 -7.91 2.03
N GLN A 130 -2.22 -8.41 1.89
CA GLN A 130 -1.18 -8.18 2.90
C GLN A 130 -0.86 -6.69 3.06
N GLN A 131 -0.64 -5.96 1.97
CA GLN A 131 -0.31 -4.53 2.04
C GLN A 131 -1.50 -3.69 2.53
N GLU A 132 -2.72 -4.00 2.10
CA GLU A 132 -3.93 -3.33 2.58
C GLU A 132 -4.19 -3.59 4.07
N MET A 133 -3.93 -4.81 4.55
CA MET A 133 -4.03 -5.12 5.97
C MET A 133 -3.01 -4.34 6.79
N ASP A 134 -1.76 -4.24 6.32
CA ASP A 134 -0.72 -3.49 7.01
C ASP A 134 -1.03 -1.98 7.02
N LEU A 135 -1.55 -1.46 5.91
CA LEU A 135 -2.05 -0.09 5.80
C LEU A 135 -3.21 0.16 6.78
N PHE A 136 -4.20 -0.73 6.81
CA PHE A 136 -5.33 -0.65 7.72
C PHE A 136 -4.88 -0.70 9.18
N ARG A 137 -3.95 -1.60 9.52
CA ARG A 137 -3.38 -1.73 10.87
C ARG A 137 -2.76 -0.41 11.31
N TYR A 138 -1.93 0.19 10.46
CA TYR A 138 -1.32 1.49 10.75
C TYR A 138 -2.38 2.55 11.01
N ARG A 139 -3.37 2.71 10.10
CA ARG A 139 -4.43 3.71 10.27
C ARG A 139 -5.22 3.48 11.55
N PHE A 140 -5.62 2.24 11.83
CA PHE A 140 -6.37 1.91 13.03
C PHE A 140 -5.55 2.16 14.31
N SER A 141 -4.25 1.85 14.31
CA SER A 141 -3.38 2.10 15.47
C SER A 141 -3.24 3.59 15.79
N GLU A 142 -3.22 4.46 14.79
CA GLU A 142 -3.09 5.92 14.95
C GLU A 142 -4.42 6.63 15.28
N LEU A 143 -5.56 5.95 15.20
CA LEU A 143 -6.85 6.51 15.60
C LEU A 143 -6.93 6.75 17.11
N GLN A 144 -7.59 7.85 17.48
CA GLN A 144 -7.94 8.11 18.88
C GLN A 144 -9.00 7.11 19.37
N SER A 145 -9.04 6.87 20.68
CA SER A 145 -9.96 5.89 21.30
C SER A 145 -11.43 6.14 20.93
N LYS A 146 -11.87 7.41 20.91
CA LYS A 146 -13.25 7.78 20.53
C LYS A 146 -13.62 7.30 19.12
N HIS A 147 -12.77 7.57 18.13
CA HIS A 147 -12.99 7.16 16.73
C HIS A 147 -12.88 5.66 16.52
N LYS A 148 -12.04 4.95 17.30
CA LYS A 148 -12.01 3.47 17.29
C LYS A 148 -13.38 2.92 17.69
N THR A 149 -13.97 3.43 18.77
CA THR A 149 -15.29 3.00 19.25
C THR A 149 -16.38 3.34 18.24
N GLU A 150 -16.38 4.55 17.68
CA GLU A 150 -17.30 4.94 16.60
C GLU A 150 -17.21 4.02 15.39
N PHE A 151 -15.98 3.71 14.94
CA PHE A 151 -15.73 2.80 13.83
C PHE A 151 -16.27 1.39 14.12
N LEU A 152 -16.05 0.86 15.33
CA LEU A 152 -16.57 -0.45 15.73
C LEU A 152 -18.12 -0.47 15.70
N HIS A 153 -18.77 0.56 16.26
CA HIS A 153 -20.23 0.68 16.23
C HIS A 153 -20.78 0.77 14.81
N LYS A 154 -20.18 1.60 13.94
CA LYS A 154 -20.63 1.80 12.55
C LYS A 154 -20.59 0.51 11.73
N ASN A 155 -19.61 -0.36 12.00
CA ASN A 155 -19.43 -1.60 11.26
C ASN A 155 -20.14 -2.81 11.88
N ASN A 156 -21.07 -2.58 12.82
CA ASN A 156 -21.78 -3.62 13.56
C ASN A 156 -20.87 -4.57 14.35
N LEU A 157 -19.67 -4.11 14.72
CA LEU A 157 -18.75 -4.82 15.60
C LEU A 157 -19.01 -4.34 17.03
N LYS A 158 -20.18 -4.71 17.57
CA LYS A 158 -20.54 -4.39 18.96
C LYS A 158 -19.84 -5.39 19.88
N TYR A 159 -18.62 -5.07 20.25
CA TYR A 159 -17.90 -5.79 21.29
C TYR A 159 -18.10 -5.06 22.61
N ASP A 160 -18.87 -5.67 23.50
CA ASP A 160 -19.14 -5.09 24.81
C ASP A 160 -17.89 -5.24 25.70
N THR A 161 -17.57 -4.16 26.42
CA THR A 161 -16.58 -4.22 27.48
C THR A 161 -17.14 -4.99 28.67
N ILE A 162 -16.31 -5.82 29.30
CA ILE A 162 -16.74 -6.57 30.49
C ILE A 162 -16.95 -5.63 31.67
N SER A 163 -17.91 -5.97 32.53
CA SER A 163 -18.13 -5.24 33.79
C SER A 163 -16.92 -5.36 34.72
N ALA A 164 -16.74 -4.39 35.62
CA ALA A 164 -15.67 -4.43 36.61
C ALA A 164 -15.77 -5.68 37.51
N ASP A 165 -16.99 -6.12 37.83
CA ASP A 165 -17.23 -7.33 38.63
C ASP A 165 -16.82 -8.60 37.87
N GLU A 166 -17.20 -8.74 36.60
CA GLU A 166 -16.80 -9.88 35.77
C GLU A 166 -15.27 -9.90 35.58
N LYS A 167 -14.66 -8.72 35.40
CA LYS A 167 -13.21 -8.54 35.29
C LYS A 167 -12.47 -8.97 36.55
N ASN A 168 -12.96 -8.58 37.72
CA ASN A 168 -12.36 -8.95 39.01
C ASN A 168 -12.47 -10.46 39.27
N ASN A 169 -13.62 -11.06 38.95
CA ASN A 169 -13.85 -12.50 39.10
C ASN A 169 -12.97 -13.35 38.17
N LEU A 170 -12.63 -12.84 36.98
CA LEU A 170 -11.82 -13.55 35.99
C LEU A 170 -10.34 -13.15 36.04
N ARG A 171 -9.92 -12.30 36.98
CA ARG A 171 -8.60 -11.65 36.98
C ARG A 171 -7.44 -12.64 36.84
N GLU A 172 -7.38 -13.69 37.65
CA GLU A 172 -6.31 -14.69 37.60
C GLU A 172 -6.28 -15.42 36.25
N GLN A 173 -7.45 -15.74 35.69
CA GLN A 173 -7.57 -16.44 34.42
C GLN A 173 -7.13 -15.55 33.25
N LEU A 174 -7.44 -14.26 33.31
CA LEU A 174 -6.98 -13.26 32.34
C LEU A 174 -5.46 -13.08 32.38
N ILE A 175 -4.86 -13.04 33.58
CA ILE A 175 -3.40 -12.96 33.76
C ILE A 175 -2.72 -14.20 33.16
N ASN A 176 -3.23 -15.39 33.48
CA ASN A 176 -2.61 -16.65 33.04
C ASN A 176 -2.74 -16.91 31.54
N SER A 177 -3.78 -16.38 30.90
CA SER A 177 -4.08 -16.64 29.49
C SER A 177 -3.54 -15.58 28.54
N SER A 178 -3.19 -14.38 29.04
CA SER A 178 -2.75 -13.26 28.21
C SER A 178 -1.23 -13.11 28.27
N TYR A 179 -0.59 -13.00 27.11
CA TYR A 179 0.88 -12.87 27.04
C TYR A 179 1.33 -11.48 27.54
N ALA A 180 2.33 -11.44 28.41
CA ALA A 180 2.94 -10.21 28.93
C ALA A 180 1.96 -9.27 29.68
N VAL A 181 0.87 -9.82 30.25
CA VAL A 181 -0.09 -9.07 31.05
C VAL A 181 0.14 -9.35 32.54
N SER A 182 0.62 -8.35 33.27
CA SER A 182 0.77 -8.38 34.74
C SER A 182 -0.57 -8.05 35.44
N GLY A 183 -0.70 -8.42 36.72
CA GLY A 183 -1.90 -8.14 37.51
C GLY A 183 -2.31 -6.65 37.57
N THR A 184 -1.35 -5.73 37.43
CA THR A 184 -1.58 -4.27 37.33
C THR A 184 -2.16 -3.88 35.97
N THR A 185 -1.62 -4.45 34.89
CA THR A 185 -2.10 -4.17 33.52
C THR A 185 -3.51 -4.68 33.28
N VAL A 186 -3.92 -5.78 33.93
CA VAL A 186 -5.32 -6.22 33.90
C VAL A 186 -6.23 -5.17 34.52
N ALA A 187 -5.85 -4.57 35.65
CA ALA A 187 -6.69 -3.58 36.32
C ALA A 187 -6.91 -2.33 35.45
N GLU A 188 -5.86 -1.86 34.77
CA GLU A 188 -5.87 -0.64 33.95
C GLU A 188 -6.50 -0.81 32.56
N GLN A 189 -6.37 -1.97 31.93
CA GLN A 189 -6.85 -2.17 30.55
C GLN A 189 -8.29 -2.67 30.48
N ASP A 190 -9.05 -2.17 29.51
CA ASP A 190 -10.37 -2.71 29.18
C ASP A 190 -10.25 -4.06 28.46
N PHE A 191 -11.18 -4.96 28.78
CA PHE A 191 -11.32 -6.26 28.12
C PHE A 191 -12.66 -6.32 27.39
N TYR A 192 -12.60 -6.85 26.17
CA TYR A 192 -13.75 -7.08 25.32
C TYR A 192 -14.15 -8.55 25.39
N LYS A 193 -15.45 -8.79 25.46
CA LYS A 193 -16.03 -10.13 25.33
C LYS A 193 -16.51 -10.32 23.91
N VAL A 194 -15.91 -11.26 23.19
CA VAL A 194 -16.24 -11.52 21.77
C VAL A 194 -16.50 -13.01 21.55
N PRO A 195 -17.35 -13.40 20.58
CA PRO A 195 -17.45 -14.79 20.17
C PRO A 195 -16.07 -15.35 19.78
N PHE A 196 -15.69 -16.53 20.26
CA PHE A 196 -14.33 -17.04 20.02
C PHE A 196 -13.98 -17.23 18.53
N GLN A 197 -15.01 -17.39 17.69
CA GLN A 197 -14.89 -17.54 16.23
C GLN A 197 -14.35 -16.28 15.55
N ASP A 198 -14.54 -15.11 16.15
CA ASP A 198 -13.99 -13.85 15.63
C ASP A 198 -12.51 -13.67 16.03
N ALA A 199 -12.04 -14.45 17.01
CA ALA A 199 -10.73 -14.35 17.63
C ALA A 199 -9.80 -15.55 17.39
N LEU A 200 -10.02 -16.31 16.32
CA LEU A 200 -9.35 -17.60 16.09
C LEU A 200 -7.82 -17.52 16.11
N ASP A 201 -7.21 -16.43 15.63
CA ASP A 201 -5.74 -16.28 15.62
C ASP A 201 -5.15 -16.16 17.04
N LEU A 202 -5.87 -15.50 17.94
CA LEU A 202 -5.49 -15.37 19.34
C LEU A 202 -5.77 -16.68 20.10
N VAL A 203 -6.88 -17.34 19.75
CA VAL A 203 -7.27 -18.63 20.34
C VAL A 203 -6.28 -19.73 19.97
N ARG A 204 -5.91 -19.86 18.69
CA ARG A 204 -4.96 -20.87 18.19
C ARG A 204 -3.61 -20.76 18.88
N THR A 205 -3.19 -19.55 19.21
CA THR A 205 -1.90 -19.29 19.87
C THR A 205 -2.00 -19.30 21.40
N ARG A 206 -3.19 -19.59 21.97
CA ARG A 206 -3.48 -19.59 23.41
C ARG A 206 -3.09 -18.28 24.08
N LYS A 207 -3.40 -17.16 23.43
CA LYS A 207 -3.10 -15.79 23.90
C LYS A 207 -4.28 -15.08 24.56
N VAL A 208 -5.44 -15.73 24.62
CA VAL A 208 -6.68 -15.17 25.18
C VAL A 208 -7.39 -16.20 26.04
N PHE A 209 -8.12 -15.71 27.03
CA PHE A 209 -8.95 -16.54 27.90
C PHE A 209 -10.27 -16.91 27.20
N LEU A 210 -10.73 -18.15 27.37
CA LEU A 210 -11.97 -18.66 26.80
C LEU A 210 -12.93 -19.13 27.89
N LYS A 211 -14.19 -18.70 27.84
CA LYS A 211 -15.27 -19.17 28.73
C LYS A 211 -16.62 -19.11 28.04
N GLY A 212 -17.36 -20.21 28.08
CA GLY A 212 -18.74 -20.27 27.60
C GLY A 212 -18.94 -19.89 26.13
N GLY A 213 -17.97 -20.20 25.25
CA GLY A 213 -18.02 -19.82 23.83
C GLY A 213 -17.54 -18.40 23.51
N TYR A 214 -17.04 -17.66 24.50
CA TYR A 214 -16.50 -16.32 24.33
C TYR A 214 -15.00 -16.28 24.60
N ALA A 215 -14.31 -15.40 23.86
CA ALA A 215 -12.94 -14.99 24.09
C ALA A 215 -12.89 -13.62 24.77
N TYR A 216 -12.01 -13.49 25.75
CA TYR A 216 -11.78 -12.26 26.50
C TYR A 216 -10.46 -11.64 26.03
N ILE A 217 -10.55 -10.46 25.42
CA ILE A 217 -9.46 -9.87 24.65
C ILE A 217 -9.13 -8.47 25.21
N PRO A 218 -7.87 -8.16 25.51
CA PRO A 218 -7.50 -6.83 25.95
C PRO A 218 -7.66 -5.80 24.81
N HIS A 219 -7.88 -4.53 25.16
CA HIS A 219 -8.08 -3.46 24.18
C HIS A 219 -6.95 -3.36 23.13
N GLN A 220 -5.72 -3.67 23.49
CA GLN A 220 -4.58 -3.67 22.56
C GLN A 220 -4.74 -4.69 21.41
N ASP A 221 -5.42 -5.82 21.66
CA ASP A 221 -5.56 -6.92 20.71
C ASP A 221 -6.86 -6.86 19.89
N ILE A 222 -7.76 -5.91 20.17
CA ILE A 222 -8.98 -5.69 19.38
C ILE A 222 -8.67 -5.41 17.90
N VAL A 223 -7.51 -4.78 17.64
CA VAL A 223 -7.00 -4.51 16.29
C VAL A 223 -6.93 -5.80 15.47
N THR A 224 -6.53 -6.92 16.09
CA THR A 224 -6.40 -8.21 15.41
C THR A 224 -7.74 -8.74 14.92
N ILE A 225 -8.80 -8.55 15.71
CA ILE A 225 -10.16 -8.97 15.36
C ILE A 225 -10.68 -8.15 14.17
N VAL A 226 -10.53 -6.83 14.25
CA VAL A 226 -10.93 -5.91 13.17
C VAL A 226 -10.17 -6.20 11.88
N LEU A 227 -8.87 -6.48 11.97
CA LEU A 227 -8.04 -6.83 10.82
C LEU A 227 -8.46 -8.15 10.17
N ASN A 228 -8.89 -9.14 10.96
CA ASN A 228 -9.34 -10.43 10.45
C ASN A 228 -10.68 -10.34 9.74
N ASP A 229 -11.62 -9.55 10.28
CA ASP A 229 -12.87 -9.26 9.60
C ASP A 229 -12.60 -8.53 8.26
N PHE A 230 -11.73 -7.52 8.28
CA PHE A 230 -11.30 -6.82 7.06
C PHE A 230 -10.68 -7.77 6.02
N ARG A 231 -9.74 -8.62 6.44
CA ARG A 231 -9.09 -9.63 5.57
C ARG A 231 -10.11 -10.55 4.91
N THR A 232 -11.06 -11.06 5.69
CA THR A 232 -12.08 -12.01 5.23
C THR A 232 -13.00 -11.35 4.21
N ARG A 233 -13.48 -10.13 4.50
CA ARG A 233 -14.32 -9.35 3.58
C ARG A 233 -13.58 -9.00 2.30
N LEU A 234 -12.33 -8.55 2.39
CA LEU A 234 -11.51 -8.18 1.23
C LEU A 234 -11.23 -9.39 0.34
N SER A 235 -10.86 -10.53 0.94
CA SER A 235 -10.64 -11.78 0.22
C SER A 235 -11.88 -12.23 -0.55
N LYS A 236 -13.06 -12.21 0.11
CA LYS A 236 -14.34 -12.51 -0.53
C LYS A 236 -14.65 -11.53 -1.66
N ALA A 237 -14.43 -10.24 -1.45
CA ALA A 237 -14.67 -9.22 -2.46
C ALA A 237 -13.79 -9.41 -3.70
N LEU A 238 -12.49 -9.69 -3.53
CA LEU A 238 -11.58 -9.96 -4.65
C LEU A 238 -11.99 -11.20 -5.44
N ALA A 239 -12.46 -12.26 -4.77
CA ALA A 239 -12.95 -13.46 -5.44
C ALA A 239 -14.21 -13.16 -6.28
N LEU A 240 -15.12 -12.33 -5.79
CA LEU A 240 -16.28 -11.88 -6.54
C LEU A 240 -15.89 -10.98 -7.72
N THR A 241 -14.96 -10.04 -7.52
CA THR A 241 -14.43 -9.17 -8.58
C THR A 241 -13.78 -10.00 -9.70
N ALA A 242 -12.97 -10.99 -9.36
CA ALA A 242 -12.31 -11.86 -10.34
C ALA A 242 -13.32 -12.60 -11.23
N ARG A 243 -14.45 -13.04 -10.67
CA ARG A 243 -15.52 -13.71 -11.43
C ARG A 243 -16.20 -12.78 -12.45
N SER A 244 -16.33 -11.50 -12.12
CA SER A 244 -16.96 -10.50 -12.97
C SER A 244 -15.97 -9.74 -13.88
N LEU A 245 -14.66 -9.96 -13.69
CA LEU A 245 -13.60 -9.28 -14.43
C LEU A 245 -13.68 -9.44 -15.97
N PRO A 246 -14.09 -10.58 -16.55
CA PRO A 246 -14.19 -10.72 -18.00
C PRO A 246 -15.08 -9.68 -18.69
N ALA A 247 -16.14 -9.21 -18.02
CA ALA A 247 -17.02 -8.17 -18.56
C ALA A 247 -16.37 -6.78 -18.60
N VAL A 248 -15.34 -6.56 -17.79
CA VAL A 248 -14.55 -5.32 -17.75
C VAL A 248 -13.36 -5.41 -18.71
N GLN A 249 -12.82 -6.62 -18.89
CA GLN A 249 -11.71 -6.91 -19.80
C GLN A 249 -12.03 -6.70 -21.28
N SER A 250 -13.30 -6.66 -21.68
CA SER A 250 -13.67 -6.26 -23.04
C SER A 250 -13.43 -4.78 -23.33
N ASP A 251 -13.21 -3.95 -22.31
CA ASP A 251 -12.91 -2.52 -22.49
C ASP A 251 -11.42 -2.31 -22.76
N GLU A 252 -11.09 -1.90 -24.00
CA GLU A 252 -9.72 -1.65 -24.44
C GLU A 252 -9.00 -0.55 -23.63
N ARG A 253 -9.73 0.35 -22.98
CA ARG A 253 -9.14 1.45 -22.20
C ARG A 253 -8.53 0.96 -20.89
N LEU A 254 -9.13 -0.07 -20.30
CA LEU A 254 -8.75 -0.58 -18.98
C LEU A 254 -7.68 -1.68 -19.08
N GLN A 255 -7.67 -2.43 -20.18
CA GLN A 255 -6.77 -3.56 -20.38
C GLN A 255 -5.28 -3.22 -20.19
N PRO A 256 -4.71 -2.19 -20.87
CA PRO A 256 -3.31 -1.83 -20.68
C PRO A 256 -3.04 -1.45 -19.23
N LEU A 257 -3.92 -0.65 -18.62
CA LEU A 257 -3.71 -0.18 -17.26
C LEU A 257 -3.71 -1.32 -16.24
N LEU A 258 -4.67 -2.25 -16.32
CA LEU A 258 -4.76 -3.39 -15.40
C LEU A 258 -3.56 -4.35 -15.53
N ASN A 259 -3.09 -4.59 -16.77
CA ASN A 259 -1.94 -5.45 -17.02
C ASN A 259 -0.62 -4.79 -16.63
N HIS A 260 -0.50 -3.47 -16.81
CA HIS A 260 0.70 -2.75 -16.42
C HIS A 260 0.77 -2.54 -14.91
N LEU A 261 -0.33 -2.28 -14.20
CA LEU A 261 -0.27 -1.99 -12.76
C LEU A 261 0.40 -3.09 -11.92
N SER A 262 0.21 -4.37 -12.25
CA SER A 262 0.84 -5.49 -11.52
C SER A 262 2.35 -5.60 -11.76
N HIS A 263 2.83 -5.14 -12.92
CA HIS A 263 4.23 -5.22 -13.35
C HIS A 263 4.94 -3.85 -13.38
N ALA A 264 4.21 -2.77 -13.11
CA ALA A 264 4.70 -1.41 -13.21
C ALA A 264 5.78 -1.18 -12.15
N TYR A 265 6.94 -0.72 -12.62
CA TYR A 265 7.95 -0.17 -11.73
C TYR A 265 7.49 1.22 -11.28
N VAL A 266 7.11 1.34 -10.02
CA VAL A 266 6.59 2.58 -9.44
C VAL A 266 7.67 3.34 -8.64
N GLY A 267 8.93 2.89 -8.75
CA GLY A 267 10.08 3.59 -8.18
C GLY A 267 10.44 4.84 -8.97
N GLN A 268 11.53 5.50 -8.56
CA GLN A 268 12.00 6.69 -9.27
C GLN A 268 12.38 6.32 -10.71
N ASP A 269 11.73 6.98 -11.68
CA ASP A 269 12.10 6.86 -13.08
C ASP A 269 13.36 7.69 -13.35
N TYR A 270 14.51 7.03 -13.25
CA TYR A 270 15.81 7.64 -13.54
C TYR A 270 16.06 7.85 -15.04
N SER A 271 15.15 7.44 -15.92
CA SER A 271 15.29 7.68 -17.37
C SER A 271 15.05 9.14 -17.77
N ILE A 272 14.35 9.91 -16.92
CA ILE A 272 13.90 11.28 -17.20
C ILE A 272 14.77 12.34 -16.52
N GLN A 273 15.64 11.96 -15.57
CA GLN A 273 16.57 12.93 -14.97
C GLN A 273 17.47 13.50 -16.07
N LYS A 274 17.42 14.82 -16.26
CA LYS A 274 18.33 15.56 -17.12
C LYS A 274 19.75 15.11 -16.77
N ASN A 275 20.51 14.63 -17.75
CA ASN A 275 21.91 14.24 -17.59
C ASN A 275 22.71 15.43 -17.03
N ILE A 276 22.83 15.54 -15.70
CA ILE A 276 23.56 16.62 -15.03
C ILE A 276 25.08 16.34 -15.05
N GLY A 277 25.49 15.08 -15.30
CA GLY A 277 26.90 14.67 -15.42
C GLY A 277 27.22 14.09 -16.79
N LYS A 278 28.42 14.38 -17.31
CA LYS A 278 29.04 13.68 -18.43
C LYS A 278 30.12 12.75 -17.87
N VAL A 279 29.96 11.44 -18.06
CA VAL A 279 30.99 10.45 -17.74
C VAL A 279 31.91 10.29 -18.95
N SER A 280 33.22 10.42 -18.77
CA SER A 280 34.18 10.16 -19.84
C SER A 280 34.42 8.66 -20.01
N LEU A 281 34.87 8.24 -21.20
CA LEU A 281 35.11 6.83 -21.53
C LEU A 281 36.14 6.17 -20.59
N GLU A 282 37.15 6.92 -20.17
CA GLU A 282 38.22 6.47 -19.25
C GLU A 282 37.71 6.24 -17.82
N GLN A 283 36.62 6.92 -17.43
CA GLN A 283 36.03 6.79 -16.10
C GLN A 283 35.15 5.55 -15.95
N ILE A 284 34.78 4.87 -17.04
CA ILE A 284 33.87 3.72 -17.00
C ILE A 284 34.45 2.57 -16.15
N ASP A 285 35.72 2.22 -16.36
CA ASP A 285 36.38 1.13 -15.63
C ASP A 285 36.46 1.37 -14.11
N PRO A 286 36.92 2.53 -13.62
CA PRO A 286 36.93 2.79 -12.17
C PRO A 286 35.52 2.91 -11.58
N LEU A 287 34.57 3.48 -12.32
CA LEU A 287 33.16 3.57 -11.88
C LEU A 287 32.49 2.20 -11.82
N SER A 288 32.91 1.26 -12.67
CA SER A 288 32.35 -0.11 -12.67
C SER A 288 32.50 -0.82 -11.33
N THR A 289 33.57 -0.53 -10.61
CA THR A 289 33.88 -1.17 -9.32
C THR A 289 33.30 -0.40 -8.15
N LYS A 290 33.31 0.94 -8.20
CA LYS A 290 32.93 1.82 -7.08
C LYS A 290 31.44 2.20 -7.06
N SER A 291 30.81 2.27 -8.23
CA SER A 291 29.52 2.94 -8.39
C SER A 291 28.47 2.13 -9.13
N PHE A 292 28.86 1.21 -10.03
CA PHE A 292 27.88 0.44 -10.77
C PHE A 292 27.12 -0.55 -9.87
N PRO A 293 25.81 -0.68 -10.04
CA PRO A 293 25.06 -1.73 -9.37
C PRO A 293 25.55 -3.12 -9.85
N PRO A 294 25.36 -4.18 -9.06
CA PRO A 294 25.89 -5.52 -9.37
C PRO A 294 25.56 -6.03 -10.78
N CYS A 295 24.35 -5.75 -11.28
CA CYS A 295 23.93 -6.14 -12.64
C CYS A 295 24.80 -5.49 -13.74
N MET A 296 25.07 -4.19 -13.63
CA MET A 296 25.90 -3.47 -14.62
C MET A 296 27.38 -3.77 -14.44
N ARG A 297 27.83 -4.01 -13.20
CA ARG A 297 29.20 -4.47 -12.93
C ARG A 297 29.46 -5.84 -13.56
N GLN A 298 28.49 -6.76 -13.49
CA GLN A 298 28.61 -8.07 -14.14
C GLN A 298 28.66 -7.95 -15.67
N LEU A 299 27.81 -7.11 -16.26
CA LEU A 299 27.83 -6.87 -17.72
C LEU A 299 29.13 -6.21 -18.16
N HIS A 300 29.63 -5.24 -17.40
CA HIS A 300 30.92 -4.60 -17.67
C HIS A 300 32.08 -5.60 -17.60
N LYS A 301 32.13 -6.42 -16.54
CA LYS A 301 33.13 -7.49 -16.40
C LYS A 301 33.06 -8.48 -17.56
N ALA A 302 31.86 -8.99 -17.88
CA ALA A 302 31.66 -9.94 -18.97
C ALA A 302 32.04 -9.35 -20.34
N LEU A 303 31.80 -8.05 -20.55
CA LEU A 303 32.22 -7.36 -21.76
C LEU A 303 33.75 -7.26 -21.85
N ARG A 304 34.43 -6.88 -20.76
CA ARG A 304 35.90 -6.76 -20.73
C ARG A 304 36.61 -8.11 -20.81
N GLU A 305 36.01 -9.19 -20.31
CA GLU A 305 36.59 -10.54 -20.36
C GLU A 305 36.37 -11.24 -21.70
N ASN A 306 35.17 -11.13 -22.27
CA ASN A 306 34.80 -11.86 -23.48
C ASN A 306 34.91 -11.01 -24.76
N HIS A 307 35.17 -9.71 -24.61
CA HIS A 307 35.17 -8.71 -25.68
C HIS A 307 33.88 -8.74 -26.51
N HIS A 308 32.78 -9.18 -25.90
CA HIS A 308 31.47 -9.31 -26.54
C HIS A 308 30.36 -9.46 -25.49
N LEU A 309 29.17 -8.95 -25.79
CA LEU A 309 27.94 -9.21 -25.04
C LEU A 309 26.84 -9.69 -25.96
N ARG A 310 25.96 -10.58 -25.49
CA ARG A 310 24.75 -11.00 -26.22
C ARG A 310 23.78 -9.83 -26.40
N HIS A 311 22.83 -9.94 -27.34
CA HIS A 311 21.90 -8.87 -27.71
C HIS A 311 21.24 -8.18 -26.49
N GLY A 312 20.63 -8.95 -25.58
CA GLY A 312 19.99 -8.39 -24.37
C GLY A 312 20.97 -7.66 -23.46
N GLY A 313 22.19 -8.18 -23.30
CA GLY A 313 23.24 -7.54 -22.51
C GLY A 313 23.72 -6.22 -23.13
N ARG A 314 23.85 -6.16 -24.47
CA ARG A 314 24.18 -4.92 -25.20
C ARG A 314 23.09 -3.86 -25.03
N MET A 315 21.83 -4.25 -25.15
CA MET A 315 20.70 -3.35 -24.98
C MET A 315 20.66 -2.77 -23.55
N GLN A 316 20.69 -3.65 -22.55
CA GLN A 316 20.64 -3.26 -21.14
C GLN A 316 21.82 -2.37 -20.74
N TYR A 317 23.05 -2.78 -21.08
CA TYR A 317 24.24 -2.05 -20.72
C TYR A 317 24.38 -0.74 -21.50
N GLY A 318 24.03 -0.75 -22.80
CA GLY A 318 24.04 0.44 -23.64
C GLY A 318 23.06 1.52 -23.17
N LEU A 319 21.83 1.13 -22.80
CA LEU A 319 20.85 2.06 -22.23
C LEU A 319 21.31 2.61 -20.88
N PHE A 320 21.94 1.78 -20.03
CA PHE A 320 22.54 2.25 -18.78
C PHE A 320 23.67 3.26 -19.01
N LEU A 321 24.59 2.98 -19.93
CA LEU A 321 25.69 3.90 -20.29
C LEU A 321 25.16 5.24 -20.82
N LYS A 322 24.11 5.21 -21.64
CA LYS A 322 23.40 6.42 -22.07
C LYS A 322 22.80 7.18 -20.89
N GLY A 323 22.19 6.46 -19.95
CA GLY A 323 21.56 7.05 -18.75
C GLY A 323 22.54 7.71 -17.78
N ILE A 324 23.79 7.24 -17.70
CA ILE A 324 24.85 7.88 -16.91
C ILE A 324 25.56 9.02 -17.68
N GLY A 325 25.11 9.35 -18.89
CA GLY A 325 25.57 10.51 -19.65
C GLY A 325 26.67 10.24 -20.69
N LEU A 326 26.90 8.99 -21.10
CA LEU A 326 27.82 8.69 -22.21
C LEU A 326 27.25 9.20 -23.53
N THR A 327 28.04 9.95 -24.31
CA THR A 327 27.57 10.48 -25.61
C THR A 327 27.50 9.38 -26.67
N LEU A 328 26.79 9.64 -27.77
CA LEU A 328 26.71 8.70 -28.89
C LEU A 328 28.10 8.35 -29.44
N ASP A 329 28.95 9.37 -29.66
CA ASP A 329 30.29 9.16 -30.20
C ASP A 329 31.17 8.32 -29.26
N GLN A 330 31.10 8.62 -27.95
CA GLN A 330 31.82 7.85 -26.94
C GLN A 330 31.28 6.41 -26.83
N ALA A 331 29.97 6.21 -26.95
CA ALA A 331 29.37 4.88 -26.96
C ALA A 331 29.84 4.07 -28.19
N LEU A 332 29.84 4.67 -29.38
CA LEU A 332 30.35 4.03 -30.60
C LEU A 332 31.84 3.68 -30.46
N GLN A 333 32.65 4.61 -29.94
CA GLN A 333 34.06 4.37 -29.68
C GLN A 333 34.26 3.24 -28.66
N PHE A 334 33.49 3.25 -27.57
CA PHE A 334 33.53 2.23 -26.52
C PHE A 334 33.26 0.83 -27.10
N TRP A 335 32.12 0.66 -27.79
CA TRP A 335 31.73 -0.63 -28.35
C TRP A 335 32.67 -1.11 -29.45
N ARG A 336 33.10 -0.23 -30.37
CA ARG A 336 34.06 -0.58 -31.42
C ARG A 336 35.40 -1.01 -30.82
N SER A 337 35.96 -0.21 -29.91
CA SER A 337 37.25 -0.51 -29.29
C SER A 337 37.25 -1.82 -28.51
N GLU A 338 36.09 -2.21 -27.97
CA GLU A 338 35.97 -3.44 -27.20
C GLU A 338 35.68 -4.65 -28.09
N PHE A 339 34.86 -4.51 -29.13
CA PHE A 339 34.57 -5.62 -30.06
C PHE A 339 35.73 -5.96 -31.00
N ILE A 340 36.58 -4.99 -31.36
CA ILE A 340 37.79 -5.21 -32.16
C ILE A 340 38.84 -6.01 -31.38
N LYS A 341 38.81 -5.99 -30.03
CA LYS A 341 39.62 -6.91 -29.22
C LYS A 341 39.10 -8.35 -29.28
N GLY A 342 37.81 -8.51 -29.59
CA GLY A 342 37.22 -9.78 -29.97
C GLY A 342 37.56 -10.14 -31.41
N LYS A 343 37.17 -11.34 -31.86
CA LYS A 343 37.39 -11.79 -33.26
C LYS A 343 36.43 -11.12 -34.26
N VAL A 344 36.02 -9.87 -34.01
CA VAL A 344 35.12 -9.11 -34.89
C VAL A 344 35.95 -8.23 -35.80
N ASP A 345 35.63 -8.27 -37.10
CA ASP A 345 36.30 -7.48 -38.12
C ASP A 345 35.98 -5.99 -37.98
N VAL A 346 36.92 -5.10 -38.29
CA VAL A 346 36.79 -3.65 -38.04
C VAL A 346 35.68 -3.02 -38.90
N ASP A 347 35.41 -3.62 -40.06
CA ASP A 347 34.37 -3.19 -41.01
C ASP A 347 32.98 -3.80 -40.74
N LYS A 348 32.84 -4.63 -39.68
CA LYS A 348 31.58 -5.28 -39.27
C LYS A 348 31.13 -4.82 -37.89
#